data_AF-A0A975MSH8-F1
#
_entry.id   AF-A0A975MSH8-F1
#
_cell.length_a   1.000
_cell.length_b   1.000
_cell.length_c   1.000
_cell.angle_alpha   90.00
_cell.angle_beta   90.00
_cell.angle_gamma   90.00
#
_symmetry.space_group_name_H-M   'P 1'
#
loop_
_entity.id
_entity.type
_entity.pdbx_description
1 polymer ?
#
loop_
_entity_poly.entity_id
_entity_poly.type
_entity_poly.pdbx_seq_one_letter_code
_entity_poly.pdbx_strand_id
1 'polypeptide(L)'
;MSETEDPKPASTEPPAFTPSVPETDYTDGGVPTFDFVKDRIEKRAATAEGSTELAGLGTGQDMAALDKKIADRDEAAKDKLAEIRKAMRGE
;
A
#
# COMPACT_ATOMS: atom_id res chain seq x y z
N MET A 1 -0.40 72.56 -26.43
CA MET A 1 0.26 71.52 -27.24
C MET A 1 0.10 70.23 -26.47
N SER A 2 -0.64 69.29 -27.05
CA SER A 2 -0.80 67.93 -26.54
C SER A 2 0.45 67.15 -26.94
N GLU A 3 1.10 66.48 -26.00
CA GLU A 3 2.04 65.40 -26.33
C GLU A 3 1.66 64.22 -25.44
N THR A 4 0.96 63.28 -26.06
CA THR A 4 0.64 61.96 -25.53
C THR A 4 1.88 61.10 -25.75
N GLU A 5 2.53 60.63 -24.69
CA GLU A 5 3.60 59.61 -24.82
C GLU A 5 3.00 58.25 -24.46
N ASP A 6 2.79 57.43 -25.49
CA ASP A 6 2.27 56.06 -25.44
C ASP A 6 3.15 55.12 -24.58
N PRO A 7 2.56 54.14 -23.87
CA PRO A 7 3.32 53.15 -23.12
C PRO A 7 4.00 52.14 -24.06
N LYS A 8 5.32 52.01 -23.92
CA LYS A 8 6.14 50.95 -24.53
C LYS A 8 5.53 49.57 -24.27
N PRO A 9 5.29 48.73 -25.30
CA PRO A 9 4.66 47.42 -25.09
C PRO A 9 5.62 46.50 -24.33
N ALA A 10 5.15 45.95 -23.21
CA ALA A 10 5.80 44.84 -22.52
C ALA A 10 5.84 43.63 -23.47
N SER A 11 7.05 43.22 -23.84
CA SER A 11 7.26 42.01 -24.63
C SER A 11 7.01 40.80 -23.73
N THR A 12 5.92 40.08 -23.97
CA THR A 12 5.66 38.77 -23.37
C THR A 12 6.61 37.76 -24.00
N GLU A 13 7.71 37.48 -23.34
CA GLU A 13 8.61 36.37 -23.67
C GLU A 13 7.95 35.05 -23.20
N PRO A 14 7.86 34.00 -24.04
CA PRO A 14 7.34 32.71 -23.63
C PRO A 14 8.25 32.09 -22.55
N PRO A 15 7.70 31.32 -21.58
CA PRO A 15 8.50 30.75 -20.52
C PRO A 15 9.54 29.78 -21.10
N ALA A 16 10.81 30.08 -20.89
CA ALA A 16 11.90 29.16 -21.18
C ALA A 16 11.71 27.88 -20.34
N PHE A 17 11.64 26.72 -21.00
CA PHE A 17 11.72 25.42 -20.33
C PHE A 17 13.14 25.26 -19.77
N THR A 18 13.30 25.57 -18.49
CA THR A 18 14.48 25.16 -17.73
C THR A 18 14.36 23.66 -17.46
N PRO A 19 15.40 22.84 -17.68
CA PRO A 19 15.37 21.44 -17.28
C PRO A 19 15.24 21.42 -15.75
N SER A 20 14.11 20.91 -15.25
CA SER A 20 13.89 20.72 -13.82
C SER A 20 14.94 19.74 -13.33
N VAL A 21 15.84 20.21 -12.46
CA VAL A 21 16.72 19.35 -11.68
C VAL A 21 15.80 18.38 -10.90
N PRO A 22 16.12 17.07 -10.83
CA PRO A 22 15.32 16.15 -10.01
C PRO A 22 15.29 16.68 -8.57
N GLU A 23 14.09 16.83 -8.02
CA GLU A 23 13.92 17.25 -6.63
C GLU A 23 14.58 16.23 -5.70
N THR A 24 15.43 16.72 -4.80
CA THR A 24 16.08 15.91 -3.79
C THR A 24 15.11 15.66 -2.63
N ASP A 25 15.23 14.51 -1.96
CA ASP A 25 14.41 14.18 -0.77
C ASP A 25 14.62 15.15 0.41
N TYR A 26 15.72 15.89 0.38
CA TYR A 26 16.11 16.87 1.38
C TYR A 26 16.52 18.17 0.71
N THR A 27 16.16 19.29 1.32
CA THR A 27 16.70 20.61 1.01
C THR A 27 18.19 20.67 1.34
N ASP A 28 18.91 21.66 0.81
CA ASP A 28 20.33 21.88 1.12
C ASP A 28 20.62 22.08 2.62
N GLY A 29 19.62 22.52 3.39
CA GLY A 29 19.67 22.63 4.85
C GLY A 29 19.46 21.31 5.61
N GLY A 30 19.32 20.18 4.91
CA GLY A 30 19.06 18.87 5.49
C GLY A 30 17.62 18.68 6.01
N VAL A 31 16.71 19.59 5.66
CA VAL A 31 15.28 19.45 6.00
C VAL A 31 14.59 18.61 4.92
N PRO A 32 13.84 17.56 5.28
CA PRO A 32 13.11 16.74 4.31
C PRO A 32 12.09 17.57 3.54
N THR A 33 11.90 17.26 2.25
CA THR A 33 10.85 17.89 1.45
C THR A 33 9.46 17.40 1.87
N PHE A 34 8.43 18.18 1.55
CA PHE A 34 7.05 17.81 1.83
C PHE A 34 6.68 16.49 1.16
N ASP A 35 7.07 16.32 -0.11
CA ASP A 35 6.79 15.10 -0.87
C ASP A 35 7.47 13.87 -0.26
N PHE A 36 8.72 13.99 0.20
CA PHE A 36 9.39 12.90 0.90
C PHE A 36 8.67 12.48 2.19
N VAL A 37 8.17 13.45 2.98
CA VAL A 37 7.40 13.16 4.20
C VAL A 37 6.07 12.50 3.85
N LYS A 38 5.37 13.01 2.82
CA LYS A 38 4.11 12.45 2.33
C LYS A 38 4.30 11.00 1.88
N ASP A 39 5.25 10.75 0.99
CA ASP A 39 5.59 9.40 0.51
C ASP A 39 5.92 8.44 1.66
N ARG A 40 6.64 8.94 2.67
CA ARG A 40 7.02 8.13 3.84
C ARG A 40 5.81 7.81 4.72
N ILE A 41 4.85 8.72 4.85
CA ILE A 41 3.59 8.49 5.57
C ILE A 41 2.74 7.50 4.79
N GLU A 42 2.58 7.67 3.48
CA GLU A 42 1.80 6.77 2.63
C GLU A 42 2.36 5.35 2.64
N LYS A 43 3.69 5.18 2.52
CA LYS A 43 4.36 3.87 2.67
C LYS A 43 4.07 3.22 4.02
N ARG A 44 4.08 4.00 5.11
CA ARG A 44 3.75 3.49 6.45
C ARG A 44 2.28 3.16 6.61
N ALA A 45 1.38 3.99 6.08
CA ALA A 45 -0.06 3.73 6.12
C ALA A 45 -0.40 2.44 5.36
N ALA A 46 0.11 2.29 4.13
CA ALA A 46 -0.06 1.08 3.32
C ALA A 46 0.51 -0.17 4.00
N THR A 47 1.67 -0.03 4.66
CA THR A 47 2.25 -1.13 5.46
C THR A 47 1.39 -1.43 6.69
N ALA A 48 0.87 -0.40 7.37
CA ALA A 48 0.08 -0.55 8.58
C ALA A 48 -1.24 -1.29 8.31
N GLU A 49 -1.93 -0.95 7.22
CA GLU A 49 -3.17 -1.61 6.78
C GLU A 49 -2.97 -3.13 6.65
N GLY A 50 -1.98 -3.58 5.89
CA GLY A 50 -1.66 -5.00 5.77
C GLY A 50 -1.02 -5.62 7.02
N SER A 51 -0.32 -4.82 7.85
CA SER A 51 0.36 -5.32 9.05
C SER A 51 -0.62 -5.72 10.15
N THR A 52 -1.80 -5.10 10.24
CA THR A 52 -2.79 -5.47 11.27
C THR A 52 -3.39 -6.85 10.99
N GLU A 53 -3.67 -7.15 9.72
CA GLU A 53 -4.10 -8.47 9.27
C GLU A 53 -2.97 -9.50 9.43
N LEU A 54 -1.74 -9.12 9.04
CA LEU A 54 -0.56 -9.99 9.20
C LEU A 54 -0.16 -10.20 10.66
N ALA A 55 -0.36 -9.23 11.55
CA ALA A 55 -0.15 -9.36 13.00
C ALA A 55 -1.25 -10.20 13.65
N GLY A 56 -2.48 -10.17 13.11
CA GLY A 56 -3.54 -11.13 13.43
C GLY A 56 -3.19 -12.56 12.97
N LEU A 57 -2.49 -12.71 11.85
CA LEU A 57 -1.83 -13.96 11.44
C LEU A 57 -0.56 -14.25 12.26
N GLY A 58 0.02 -13.24 12.91
CA GLY A 58 1.21 -13.27 13.77
C GLY A 58 1.00 -13.94 15.13
N THR A 59 0.02 -14.84 15.25
CA THR A 59 -0.27 -15.62 16.47
C THR A 59 0.79 -16.68 16.81
N GLY A 60 1.95 -16.66 16.13
CA GLY A 60 3.01 -17.67 16.31
C GLY A 60 2.58 -19.07 15.85
N GLN A 61 1.46 -19.18 15.16
CA GLN A 61 1.01 -20.41 14.52
C GLN A 61 1.83 -20.59 13.25
N ASP A 62 2.75 -21.56 13.28
CA ASP A 62 3.45 -22.00 12.08
C ASP A 62 2.43 -22.43 11.01
N MET A 63 2.68 -22.11 9.74
CA MET A 63 1.85 -22.51 8.61
C MET A 63 1.62 -24.03 8.62
N ALA A 64 2.65 -24.79 9.00
CA ALA A 64 2.55 -26.24 9.16
C ALA A 64 1.52 -26.67 10.22
N ALA A 65 1.37 -25.90 11.31
CA ALA A 65 0.40 -26.19 12.35
C ALA A 65 -1.04 -25.90 11.89
N LEU A 66 -1.23 -24.89 11.03
CA LEU A 66 -2.53 -24.60 10.43
C LEU A 66 -2.92 -25.68 9.43
N ASP A 67 -2.01 -26.09 8.55
CA ASP A 67 -2.23 -27.16 7.59
C ASP A 67 -2.60 -28.47 8.29
N LYS A 68 -1.91 -28.79 9.39
CA LYS A 68 -2.25 -29.96 10.21
C LYS A 68 -3.68 -29.90 10.74
N LYS A 69 -4.10 -28.75 11.31
CA LYS A 69 -5.47 -28.60 11.82
C LYS A 69 -6.53 -28.78 10.73
N ILE A 70 -6.25 -28.31 9.52
CA ILE A 70 -7.14 -28.48 8.38
C ILE A 70 -7.21 -29.96 7.99
N ALA A 71 -6.08 -30.64 7.90
CA ALA A 71 -6.00 -32.07 7.59
C ALA A 71 -6.75 -32.92 8.63
N ASP A 72 -6.52 -32.67 9.92
CA ASP A 72 -7.19 -33.38 11.03
C ASP A 72 -8.72 -33.20 10.96
N ARG A 73 -9.19 -31.99 10.66
CA ARG A 73 -10.62 -31.69 10.49
C ARG A 73 -11.22 -32.43 9.29
N ASP A 74 -10.48 -32.48 8.18
CA ASP A 74 -10.95 -33.14 6.97
C ASP A 74 -11.00 -34.67 7.12
N GLU A 75 -10.06 -35.25 7.86
CA GLU A 75 -10.09 -36.67 8.25
C GLU A 75 -11.30 -36.98 9.13
N ALA A 76 -11.50 -36.20 10.20
CA ALA A 76 -12.67 -36.36 11.08
C ALA A 76 -14.00 -36.23 10.32
N ALA A 77 -14.09 -35.32 9.35
CA ALA A 77 -15.26 -35.19 8.49
C ALA A 77 -15.48 -36.41 7.61
N LYS A 78 -14.41 -36.97 7.02
CA LYS A 78 -14.49 -38.20 6.21
C LYS A 78 -14.95 -39.40 7.03
N ASP A 79 -14.41 -39.56 8.22
CA ASP A 79 -14.80 -40.64 9.14
C ASP A 79 -16.26 -40.53 9.53
N LYS A 80 -16.71 -39.32 9.86
CA LYS A 80 -18.12 -39.11 10.20
C LYS A 80 -19.05 -39.41 9.03
N LEU A 81 -18.65 -39.05 7.81
CA LEU A 81 -19.40 -39.40 6.59
C LEU A 81 -19.41 -40.91 6.34
N ALA A 82 -18.32 -41.63 6.63
CA ALA A 82 -18.27 -43.08 6.51
C ALA A 82 -19.22 -43.75 7.50
N GLU A 83 -19.25 -43.30 8.77
CA GLU A 83 -20.19 -43.77 9.79
C GLU A 83 -21.64 -43.56 9.36
N ILE A 84 -21.98 -42.38 8.85
CA ILE A 84 -23.34 -42.08 8.35
C ILE A 84 -23.70 -43.01 7.19
N ARG A 85 -22.79 -43.22 6.22
CA ARG A 85 -23.04 -44.14 5.10
C ARG A 85 -23.25 -45.57 5.58
N LYS A 86 -22.54 -46.01 6.61
CA LYS A 86 -22.69 -47.32 7.23
C LYS A 86 -24.06 -47.47 7.90
N ALA A 87 -24.45 -46.49 8.71
CA ALA A 87 -25.75 -46.44 9.36
C ALA A 87 -26.91 -46.44 8.34
N MET A 88 -26.77 -45.71 7.22
CA MET A 88 -27.76 -45.72 6.14
C MET A 88 -27.84 -47.06 5.40
N ARG A 89 -26.75 -47.85 5.38
CA ARG A 89 -26.69 -49.17 4.75
C ARG A 89 -27.16 -50.29 5.68
N GLY A 90 -27.35 -50.00 6.97
CA GLY A 90 -27.81 -50.95 7.98
C GLY A 90 -26.74 -51.92 8.51
N GLU A 91 -25.46 -51.56 8.39
CA GLU A 91 -24.31 -52.32 8.93
C GLU A 91 -23.88 -51.87 10.34
#